data_AF-A0A9E7EBT8-F1
#
_entry.id   AF-A0A9E7EBT8-F1
#
_cell.length_a   1.000
_cell.length_b   1.000
_cell.length_c   1.000
_cell.angle_alpha   90.00
_cell.angle_beta   90.00
_cell.angle_gamma   90.00
#
_symmetry.space_group_name_H-M   'P 1'
#
loop_
_entity.id
_entity.type
_entity.pdbx_description
1 polymer ?
#
loop_
_entity_poly.entity_id
_entity_poly.type
_entity_poly.pdbx_seq_one_letter_code
_entity_poly.pdbx_strand_id
1 'polypeptide(L)'
;MSSKQATAGEDLGLLIEELKKRHQRDLQNLTLTTQPLKTMWLFLFATLQNLRQTLLYVLRKGDWLVALTILVTALGLFLVNGDGSKEKHVQEFLNYTTFGLWWIALGVTSSIGLGSGLHTFVLYLGPHIAFFTIKAMNCGRVDLKTALYDTIQLKRRPSWLEKDCSEFGPPLYESLPGSLVRVPISSILPQVQLEAILWGLGTALGELPPYFISRAASLSGSKLEMEEFNAASPEDGFLSAYVNQIKCWLLTHSQYLNFLTILVLASVPNPLFDLAGIMCGQFGIPFWKFFLATLIGKALIKTHIQTVFIISLCNNQLLEWLENELIWVLGLFPGLPSVLPNLIAKLRMVQQKYLSTPVPEPTLTDGRAKQWNLSVTMIWNIVIGLVLVSYFVKIVTATAKGYLKEQQELELTKRKLALKST
;
A
#
# COMPACT_ATOMS: atom_id res chain seq x y z
N MET A 1 1.33 51.43 42.20
CA MET A 1 0.50 50.61 41.29
C MET A 1 1.30 49.79 40.29
N SER A 2 2.44 50.28 39.76
CA SER A 2 3.27 49.55 38.79
C SER A 2 3.83 48.19 39.27
N SER A 3 4.27 48.08 40.54
CA SER A 3 4.84 46.83 41.07
C SER A 3 3.82 45.68 41.24
N LYS A 4 2.55 45.96 41.53
CA LYS A 4 1.50 44.92 41.67
C LYS A 4 1.04 44.36 40.32
N GLN A 5 1.16 45.16 39.25
CA GLN A 5 0.82 44.73 37.88
C GLN A 5 1.94 43.87 37.28
N ALA A 6 3.21 44.15 37.60
CA ALA A 6 4.34 43.32 37.20
C ALA A 6 4.32 41.94 37.88
N THR A 7 4.06 41.88 39.20
CA THR A 7 4.01 40.60 39.93
C THR A 7 2.81 39.72 39.53
N ALA A 8 1.66 40.33 39.18
CA ALA A 8 0.51 39.58 38.68
C ALA A 8 0.76 38.96 37.28
N GLY A 9 1.54 39.63 36.43
CA GLY A 9 1.94 39.11 35.12
C GLY A 9 2.91 37.92 35.21
N GLU A 10 3.85 37.96 36.15
CA GLU A 10 4.80 36.85 36.39
C GLU A 10 4.15 35.62 37.01
N ASP A 11 3.28 35.80 38.03
CA ASP A 11 2.57 34.70 38.70
C ASP A 11 1.59 33.99 37.74
N LEU A 12 0.96 34.75 36.84
CA LEU A 12 0.05 34.19 35.84
C LEU A 12 0.79 33.54 34.65
N GLY A 13 2.02 33.98 34.34
CA GLY A 13 2.92 33.31 33.39
C GLY A 13 3.34 31.92 33.88
N LEU A 14 3.64 31.79 35.18
CA LEU A 14 3.91 30.52 35.83
C LEU A 14 2.69 29.57 35.78
N LEU A 15 1.49 30.10 36.01
CA LEU A 15 0.24 29.33 35.89
C LEU A 15 0.01 28.78 34.48
N ILE A 16 0.32 29.54 33.44
CA ILE A 16 0.20 29.07 32.03
C ILE A 16 1.20 27.95 31.76
N GLU A 17 2.42 28.06 32.27
CA GLU A 17 3.46 27.04 32.08
C GLU A 17 3.14 25.76 32.86
N GLU A 18 2.59 25.87 34.06
CA GLU A 18 2.09 24.72 34.82
C GLU A 18 0.89 24.06 34.15
N LEU A 19 0.00 24.84 33.53
CA LEU A 19 -1.11 24.33 32.75
C LEU A 19 -0.64 23.56 31.51
N LYS A 20 0.36 24.06 30.79
CA LYS A 20 1.00 23.32 29.67
C LYS A 20 1.61 22.00 30.15
N LYS A 21 2.33 22.01 31.29
CA LYS A 21 2.90 20.78 31.88
C LYS A 21 1.82 19.78 32.28
N ARG A 22 0.64 20.24 32.73
CA ARG A 22 -0.52 19.37 32.99
C ARG A 22 -1.07 18.80 31.70
N HIS A 23 -1.28 19.63 30.68
CA HIS A 23 -1.77 19.21 29.36
C HIS A 23 -0.88 18.13 28.73
N GLN A 24 0.44 18.30 28.81
CA GLN A 24 1.41 17.37 28.26
C GLN A 24 1.40 16.01 28.99
N ARG A 25 1.24 16.02 30.32
CA ARG A 25 1.03 14.78 31.10
C ARG A 25 -0.27 14.09 30.75
N ASP A 26 -1.36 14.83 30.57
CA ASP A 26 -2.65 14.26 30.19
C ASP A 26 -2.59 13.60 28.80
N LEU A 27 -1.87 14.20 27.85
CA LEU A 27 -1.64 13.63 26.51
C LEU A 27 -0.75 12.38 26.54
N GLN A 28 0.27 12.34 27.41
CA GLN A 28 1.12 11.16 27.58
C GLN A 28 0.35 9.99 28.19
N ASN A 29 -0.48 10.28 29.20
CA ASN A 29 -1.29 9.30 29.91
C ASN A 29 -2.53 8.84 29.13
N LEU A 30 -2.93 9.52 28.04
CA LEU A 30 -4.09 9.13 27.24
C LEU A 30 -3.70 8.05 26.22
N THR A 31 -3.77 6.79 26.61
CA THR A 31 -3.66 5.65 25.68
C THR A 31 -4.80 4.67 25.91
N LEU A 32 -5.08 3.83 24.91
CA LEU A 32 -6.08 2.76 25.03
C LEU A 32 -5.73 1.76 26.15
N THR A 33 -4.45 1.64 26.51
CA THR A 33 -3.96 0.75 27.56
C THR A 33 -4.07 1.34 28.97
N THR A 34 -3.92 2.66 29.13
CA THR A 34 -3.98 3.32 30.44
C THR A 34 -5.39 3.80 30.79
N GLN A 35 -6.10 4.40 29.82
CA GLN A 35 -7.42 5.02 30.00
C GLN A 35 -8.37 4.63 28.86
N PRO A 36 -8.81 3.36 28.78
CA PRO A 36 -9.56 2.83 27.64
C PRO A 36 -10.88 3.57 27.39
N LEU A 37 -11.70 3.75 28.44
CA LEU A 37 -13.03 4.38 28.33
C LEU A 37 -12.93 5.84 27.92
N LYS A 38 -12.02 6.61 28.52
CA LYS A 38 -11.82 8.02 28.21
C LYS A 38 -11.30 8.21 26.78
N THR A 39 -10.33 7.39 26.38
CA THR A 39 -9.75 7.42 25.03
C THR A 39 -10.81 7.08 23.97
N MET A 40 -11.61 6.03 24.19
CA MET A 40 -12.69 5.65 23.28
C MET A 40 -13.79 6.71 23.19
N TRP A 41 -14.16 7.33 24.31
CA TRP A 41 -15.16 8.40 24.33
C TRP A 41 -14.69 9.65 23.56
N LEU A 42 -13.45 10.08 23.79
CA LEU A 42 -12.85 11.20 23.05
C LEU A 42 -12.73 10.90 21.56
N PHE A 43 -12.34 9.66 21.20
CA PHE A 43 -12.31 9.19 19.82
C PHE A 43 -13.70 9.24 19.17
N LEU A 44 -14.74 8.74 19.85
CA LEU A 44 -16.11 8.76 19.33
C LEU A 44 -16.60 10.19 19.09
N PHE A 45 -16.31 11.11 20.01
CA PHE A 45 -16.70 12.50 19.86
C PHE A 45 -15.95 13.20 18.72
N ALA A 46 -14.64 12.97 18.62
CA ALA A 46 -13.80 13.49 17.55
C ALA A 46 -14.25 13.01 16.17
N THR A 47 -14.54 11.70 16.05
CA THR A 47 -15.03 11.11 14.80
C THR A 47 -16.41 11.64 14.43
N LEU A 48 -17.34 11.77 15.38
CA LEU A 48 -18.66 12.35 15.13
C LEU A 48 -18.58 13.83 14.71
N GLN A 49 -17.72 14.61 15.36
CA GLN A 49 -17.49 16.02 15.02
C GLN A 49 -16.90 16.16 13.61
N ASN A 50 -15.89 15.36 13.28
CA ASN A 50 -15.28 15.36 11.95
C ASN A 50 -16.29 14.92 10.90
N LEU A 51 -17.04 13.83 11.15
CA LEU A 51 -18.08 13.36 10.24
C LEU A 51 -19.12 14.45 9.99
N ARG A 52 -19.56 15.16 11.04
CA ARG A 52 -20.50 16.29 10.92
C ARG A 52 -19.91 17.43 10.09
N GLN A 53 -18.66 17.82 10.34
CA GLN A 53 -18.00 18.89 9.58
C GLN A 53 -17.83 18.50 8.10
N THR A 54 -17.42 17.27 7.82
CA THR A 54 -17.32 16.75 6.45
C THR A 54 -18.70 16.71 5.78
N LEU A 55 -19.74 16.21 6.47
CA LEU A 55 -21.10 16.21 5.93
C LEU A 55 -21.57 17.63 5.60
N LEU A 56 -21.38 18.59 6.51
CA LEU A 56 -21.77 19.98 6.29
C LEU A 56 -20.97 20.64 5.16
N TYR A 57 -19.67 20.33 5.06
CA TYR A 57 -18.83 20.83 3.97
C TYR A 57 -19.26 20.27 2.62
N VAL A 58 -19.51 18.95 2.56
CA VAL A 58 -20.02 18.28 1.36
C VAL A 58 -21.42 18.77 1.01
N LEU A 59 -22.32 18.95 1.98
CA LEU A 59 -23.66 19.49 1.74
C LEU A 59 -23.62 20.95 1.25
N ARG A 60 -22.68 21.76 1.75
CA ARG A 60 -22.60 23.19 1.43
C ARG A 60 -21.84 23.50 0.14
N LYS A 61 -20.91 22.63 -0.29
CA LYS A 61 -20.14 22.78 -1.55
C LYS A 61 -20.47 21.73 -2.60
N GLY A 62 -21.26 20.73 -2.25
CA GLY A 62 -21.46 19.53 -3.04
C GLY A 62 -22.70 19.56 -3.89
N ASP A 63 -23.15 20.71 -4.40
CA ASP A 63 -24.20 20.71 -5.44
C ASP A 63 -23.79 19.78 -6.61
N TRP A 64 -22.49 19.74 -6.94
CA TRP A 64 -21.96 18.81 -7.93
C TRP A 64 -21.88 17.35 -7.44
N LEU A 65 -21.56 17.10 -6.17
CA LEU A 65 -21.52 15.74 -5.60
C LEU A 65 -22.92 15.16 -5.39
N VAL A 66 -23.88 16.01 -5.02
CA VAL A 66 -25.31 15.73 -4.92
C VAL A 66 -25.87 15.49 -6.31
N ALA A 67 -25.52 16.31 -7.32
CA ALA A 67 -25.89 16.05 -8.71
C ALA A 67 -25.29 14.73 -9.24
N LEU A 68 -24.03 14.42 -8.92
CA LEU A 68 -23.37 13.18 -9.31
C LEU A 68 -24.01 11.96 -8.64
N THR A 69 -24.33 12.06 -7.34
CA THR A 69 -25.01 10.99 -6.61
C THR A 69 -26.44 10.80 -7.11
N ILE A 70 -27.20 11.88 -7.35
CA ILE A 70 -28.52 11.82 -7.99
C ILE A 70 -28.41 11.18 -9.37
N LEU A 71 -27.41 11.54 -10.19
CA LEU A 71 -27.19 10.97 -11.51
C LEU A 71 -26.87 9.47 -11.44
N VAL A 72 -25.99 9.05 -10.52
CA VAL A 72 -25.64 7.64 -10.31
C VAL A 72 -26.83 6.85 -9.75
N THR A 73 -27.60 7.42 -8.84
CA THR A 73 -28.81 6.80 -8.28
C THR A 73 -29.91 6.71 -9.33
N ALA A 74 -30.10 7.75 -10.16
CA ALA A 74 -31.06 7.75 -11.27
C ALA A 74 -30.65 6.73 -12.35
N LEU A 75 -29.37 6.65 -12.68
CA LEU A 75 -28.82 5.64 -13.58
C LEU A 75 -28.99 4.23 -12.98
N GLY A 76 -28.72 4.05 -11.69
CA GLY A 76 -28.94 2.80 -10.98
C GLY A 76 -30.41 2.36 -10.99
N LEU A 77 -31.34 3.27 -10.69
CA LEU A 77 -32.79 3.00 -10.74
C LEU A 77 -33.27 2.71 -12.16
N PHE A 78 -32.74 3.41 -13.17
CA PHE A 78 -33.03 3.14 -14.58
C PHE A 78 -32.51 1.77 -15.05
N LEU A 79 -31.38 1.33 -14.50
CA LEU A 79 -30.81 0.01 -14.77
C LEU A 79 -31.57 -1.11 -14.07
N VAL A 80 -32.08 -0.89 -12.85
CA VAL A 80 -32.88 -1.87 -12.09
C VAL A 80 -34.29 -2.05 -12.66
N ASN A 81 -34.90 -1.00 -13.22
CA ASN A 81 -36.29 -1.03 -13.70
C ASN A 81 -36.49 -1.48 -15.16
N GLY A 82 -35.47 -1.99 -15.86
CA GLY A 82 -35.65 -2.49 -17.24
C GLY A 82 -35.38 -3.98 -17.38
N ASP A 83 -36.13 -4.62 -18.28
CA ASP A 83 -36.25 -6.06 -18.50
C ASP A 83 -34.95 -6.90 -18.46
N GLY A 84 -35.13 -8.18 -18.09
CA GLY A 84 -34.12 -9.19 -17.72
C GLY A 84 -32.92 -9.44 -18.66
N SER A 85 -32.84 -8.82 -19.84
CA SER A 85 -31.58 -8.72 -20.60
C SER A 85 -30.57 -7.78 -19.91
N LYS A 86 -31.04 -6.86 -19.07
CA LYS A 86 -30.21 -5.96 -18.25
C LYS A 86 -29.56 -6.69 -17.07
N GLU A 87 -30.15 -7.78 -16.57
CA GLU A 87 -29.60 -8.52 -15.42
C GLU A 87 -28.20 -9.10 -15.72
N LYS A 88 -27.99 -9.61 -16.94
CA LYS A 88 -26.66 -10.06 -17.41
C LYS A 88 -25.65 -8.91 -17.50
N HIS A 89 -26.05 -7.75 -18.01
CA HIS A 89 -25.18 -6.57 -18.14
C HIS A 89 -24.84 -5.97 -16.77
N VAL A 90 -25.80 -5.93 -15.84
CA VAL A 90 -25.60 -5.48 -14.46
C VAL A 90 -24.67 -6.44 -13.74
N GLN A 91 -24.88 -7.76 -13.88
CA GLN A 91 -24.01 -8.76 -13.26
C GLN A 91 -22.57 -8.66 -13.80
N GLU A 92 -22.40 -8.44 -15.10
CA GLU A 92 -21.11 -8.23 -15.73
C GLU A 92 -20.41 -6.97 -15.17
N PHE A 93 -21.14 -5.86 -15.09
CA PHE A 93 -20.65 -4.62 -14.49
C PHE A 93 -20.24 -4.80 -13.03
N LEU A 94 -21.03 -5.54 -12.24
CA LEU A 94 -20.69 -5.87 -10.86
C LEU A 94 -19.41 -6.71 -10.77
N ASN A 95 -19.25 -7.72 -11.64
CA ASN A 95 -18.02 -8.53 -11.69
C ASN A 95 -16.78 -7.67 -11.98
N TYR A 96 -16.86 -6.77 -12.97
CA TYR A 96 -15.77 -5.83 -13.28
C TYR A 96 -15.49 -4.85 -12.13
N THR A 97 -16.54 -4.35 -11.48
CA THR A 97 -16.43 -3.43 -10.35
C THR A 97 -15.77 -4.12 -9.15
N THR A 98 -16.22 -5.34 -8.80
CA THR A 98 -15.61 -6.15 -7.75
C THR A 98 -14.16 -6.48 -8.06
N PHE A 99 -13.85 -6.81 -9.32
CA PHE A 99 -12.48 -7.05 -9.78
C PHE A 99 -11.59 -5.83 -9.58
N GLY A 100 -12.04 -4.66 -10.04
CA GLY A 100 -11.31 -3.39 -9.88
C GLY A 100 -11.09 -3.05 -8.41
N LEU A 101 -12.16 -3.09 -7.60
CA LEU A 101 -12.10 -2.81 -6.18
C LEU A 101 -11.18 -3.77 -5.43
N TRP A 102 -11.20 -5.06 -5.77
CA TRP A 102 -10.34 -6.07 -5.14
C TRP A 102 -8.86 -5.74 -5.30
N TRP A 103 -8.41 -5.52 -6.55
CA TRP A 103 -7.00 -5.24 -6.82
C TRP A 103 -6.56 -3.88 -6.30
N ILE A 104 -7.40 -2.85 -6.44
CA ILE A 104 -7.12 -1.52 -5.89
C ILE A 104 -7.03 -1.59 -4.35
N ALA A 105 -7.93 -2.30 -3.67
CA ALA A 105 -7.89 -2.45 -2.22
C ALA A 105 -6.64 -3.21 -1.75
N LEU A 106 -6.25 -4.29 -2.42
CA LEU A 106 -4.99 -5.00 -2.15
C LEU A 106 -3.75 -4.10 -2.38
N GLY A 107 -3.83 -3.20 -3.35
CA GLY A 107 -2.83 -2.17 -3.59
C GLY A 107 -2.77 -1.13 -2.46
N VAL A 108 -3.91 -0.60 -2.02
CA VAL A 108 -3.96 0.39 -0.94
C VAL A 108 -3.43 -0.19 0.37
N THR A 109 -3.86 -1.41 0.72
CA THR A 109 -3.38 -2.14 1.91
C THR A 109 -1.88 -2.46 1.86
N SER A 110 -1.28 -2.51 0.67
CA SER A 110 0.17 -2.60 0.46
C SER A 110 0.94 -1.43 1.10
N SER A 111 0.35 -0.23 1.05
CA SER A 111 1.02 1.02 1.43
C SER A 111 0.72 1.50 2.85
N ILE A 112 -0.45 1.19 3.41
CA ILE A 112 -0.89 1.70 4.73
C ILE A 112 -0.03 1.17 5.90
N GLY A 113 0.77 0.12 5.70
CA GLY A 113 1.52 -0.58 6.74
C GLY A 113 3.01 -0.21 6.92
N LEU A 114 3.43 1.04 6.67
CA LEU A 114 4.86 1.47 6.65
C LEU A 114 5.66 0.81 5.52
N GLY A 115 5.08 0.77 4.32
CA GLY A 115 5.87 0.79 3.10
C GLY A 115 6.49 -0.51 2.63
N SER A 116 6.37 -1.62 3.37
CA SER A 116 7.00 -2.85 2.87
C SER A 116 6.38 -3.29 1.55
N GLY A 117 5.05 -3.12 1.35
CA GLY A 117 4.26 -3.38 0.12
C GLY A 117 4.42 -4.77 -0.54
N LEU A 118 5.40 -5.50 -0.06
CA LEU A 118 5.87 -6.79 -0.47
C LEU A 118 4.89 -7.84 0.05
N HIS A 119 4.19 -7.58 1.16
CA HIS A 119 3.24 -8.55 1.70
C HIS A 119 2.08 -8.79 0.75
N THR A 120 1.35 -7.75 0.30
CA THR A 120 0.21 -8.02 -0.60
C THR A 120 0.66 -8.43 -2.01
N PHE A 121 1.84 -7.96 -2.45
CA PHE A 121 2.46 -8.46 -3.67
C PHE A 121 2.76 -9.97 -3.57
N VAL A 122 3.54 -10.40 -2.56
CA VAL A 122 3.96 -11.80 -2.39
C VAL A 122 2.79 -12.72 -2.03
N LEU A 123 1.74 -12.22 -1.38
CA LEU A 123 0.60 -13.04 -0.97
C LEU A 123 -0.47 -13.21 -2.05
N TYR A 124 -0.66 -12.21 -2.91
CA TYR A 124 -1.77 -12.19 -3.86
C TYR A 124 -1.32 -12.02 -5.30
N LEU A 125 -0.68 -10.89 -5.63
CA LEU A 125 -0.35 -10.57 -7.03
C LEU A 125 0.73 -11.50 -7.61
N GLY A 126 1.82 -11.72 -6.87
CA GLY A 126 2.92 -12.62 -7.25
C GLY A 126 2.45 -14.05 -7.48
N PRO A 127 1.74 -14.69 -6.52
CA PRO A 127 1.16 -16.02 -6.72
C PRO A 127 0.18 -16.08 -7.89
N HIS A 128 -0.66 -15.05 -8.10
CA HIS A 128 -1.54 -15.00 -9.27
C HIS A 128 -0.78 -15.04 -10.59
N ILE A 129 0.27 -14.22 -10.73
CA ILE A 129 1.12 -14.18 -11.92
C ILE A 129 1.86 -15.51 -12.10
N ALA A 130 2.39 -16.08 -11.01
CA ALA A 130 3.10 -17.35 -11.02
C ALA A 130 2.19 -18.51 -11.46
N PHE A 131 1.01 -18.66 -10.86
CA PHE A 131 0.06 -19.73 -11.22
C PHE A 131 -0.41 -19.60 -12.67
N PHE A 132 -0.70 -18.38 -13.12
CA PHE A 132 -1.07 -18.15 -14.51
C PHE A 132 0.06 -18.53 -15.48
N THR A 133 1.29 -18.10 -15.18
CA THR A 133 2.47 -18.41 -16.00
C THR A 133 2.72 -19.91 -16.05
N ILE A 134 2.69 -20.61 -14.90
CA ILE A 134 2.90 -22.06 -14.85
C ILE A 134 1.81 -22.79 -15.64
N LYS A 135 0.54 -22.41 -15.50
CA LYS A 135 -0.56 -23.01 -16.25
C LYS A 135 -0.42 -22.77 -17.75
N ALA A 136 -0.01 -21.56 -18.16
CA ALA A 136 0.22 -21.22 -19.56
C ALA A 136 1.36 -22.05 -20.17
N MET A 137 2.43 -22.29 -19.41
CA MET A 137 3.55 -23.15 -19.82
C MET A 137 3.12 -24.61 -19.93
N ASN A 138 2.38 -25.13 -18.95
CA ASN A 138 1.91 -26.52 -18.95
C ASN A 138 0.93 -26.81 -20.10
N CYS A 139 0.01 -25.88 -20.37
CA CYS A 139 -0.98 -26.04 -21.43
C CYS A 139 -0.50 -25.54 -22.81
N GLY A 140 0.68 -24.89 -22.87
CA GLY A 140 1.23 -24.32 -24.09
C GLY A 140 0.36 -23.25 -24.75
N ARG A 141 -0.34 -22.44 -23.95
CA ARG A 141 -1.29 -21.42 -24.43
C ARG A 141 -1.56 -20.34 -23.37
N VAL A 142 -2.12 -19.20 -23.79
CA VAL A 142 -2.33 -18.03 -22.92
C VAL A 142 -3.79 -17.62 -22.73
N ASP A 143 -4.69 -18.16 -23.55
CA ASP A 143 -6.13 -17.93 -23.54
C ASP A 143 -6.83 -18.84 -22.52
N LEU A 144 -6.40 -18.73 -21.27
CA LEU A 144 -6.92 -19.53 -20.15
C LEU A 144 -8.11 -18.83 -19.46
N LYS A 145 -8.11 -17.50 -19.39
CA LYS A 145 -9.13 -16.73 -18.69
C LYS A 145 -10.43 -16.71 -19.49
N THR A 146 -11.54 -17.05 -18.83
CA THR A 146 -12.87 -16.93 -19.44
C THR A 146 -13.26 -15.46 -19.65
N ALA A 147 -12.85 -14.60 -18.71
CA ALA A 147 -13.05 -13.15 -18.76
C ALA A 147 -11.91 -12.44 -18.01
N LEU A 148 -11.74 -11.13 -18.22
CA LEU A 148 -10.69 -10.34 -17.55
C LEU A 148 -10.80 -10.37 -16.02
N TYR A 149 -12.01 -10.46 -15.46
CA TYR A 149 -12.24 -10.54 -14.02
C TYR A 149 -12.05 -11.94 -13.42
N ASP A 150 -11.74 -12.96 -14.24
CA ASP A 150 -11.51 -14.34 -13.81
C ASP A 150 -10.13 -14.50 -13.15
N THR A 151 -10.06 -14.03 -11.90
CA THR A 151 -8.83 -13.88 -11.13
C THR A 151 -9.00 -14.43 -9.72
N ILE A 152 -7.89 -14.47 -8.97
CA ILE A 152 -7.90 -14.87 -7.57
C ILE A 152 -8.58 -13.76 -6.75
N GLN A 153 -9.70 -14.09 -6.10
CA GLN A 153 -10.45 -13.18 -5.25
C GLN A 153 -10.61 -13.78 -3.84
N LEU A 154 -11.07 -12.96 -2.89
CA LEU A 154 -11.38 -13.43 -1.54
C LEU A 154 -12.43 -14.55 -1.59
N LYS A 155 -12.05 -15.77 -1.18
CA LYS A 155 -12.90 -16.98 -1.15
C LYS A 155 -13.41 -17.46 -2.51
N ARG A 156 -12.89 -16.94 -3.63
CA ARG A 156 -13.25 -17.39 -4.98
C ARG A 156 -11.98 -17.70 -5.78
N ARG A 157 -11.91 -18.93 -6.27
CA ARG A 157 -10.81 -19.39 -7.13
C ARG A 157 -11.11 -19.04 -8.59
N PRO A 158 -10.07 -18.76 -9.39
CA PRO A 158 -10.24 -18.55 -10.81
C PRO A 158 -10.62 -19.85 -11.52
N SER A 159 -11.45 -19.76 -12.55
CA SER A 159 -11.98 -20.94 -13.25
C SER A 159 -10.89 -21.72 -13.99
N TRP A 160 -9.83 -21.05 -14.42
CA TRP A 160 -8.75 -21.64 -15.20
C TRP A 160 -7.74 -22.47 -14.40
N LEU A 161 -7.74 -22.36 -13.06
CA LEU A 161 -6.75 -23.05 -12.23
C LEU A 161 -7.03 -24.56 -12.16
N GLU A 162 -8.31 -24.93 -12.04
CA GLU A 162 -8.76 -26.32 -11.83
C GLU A 162 -9.07 -27.08 -13.14
N LYS A 163 -9.33 -26.37 -14.25
CA LYS A 163 -9.58 -27.00 -15.55
C LYS A 163 -8.35 -27.70 -16.12
N ASP A 164 -8.55 -28.86 -16.74
CA ASP A 164 -7.45 -29.58 -17.41
C ASP A 164 -7.03 -28.92 -18.72
N CYS A 165 -5.76 -29.09 -19.12
CA CYS A 165 -5.25 -28.49 -20.35
C CYS A 165 -6.01 -28.95 -21.61
N SER A 166 -6.59 -30.16 -21.57
CA SER A 166 -7.42 -30.73 -22.64
C SER A 166 -8.72 -29.95 -22.87
N GLU A 167 -9.29 -29.33 -21.84
CA GLU A 167 -10.55 -28.59 -21.93
C GLU A 167 -10.43 -27.27 -22.68
N PHE A 168 -9.24 -26.66 -22.68
CA PHE A 168 -9.00 -25.42 -23.41
C PHE A 168 -8.84 -25.67 -24.92
N GLY A 169 -8.35 -26.87 -25.31
CA GLY A 169 -8.02 -27.25 -26.68
C GLY A 169 -6.51 -27.39 -26.94
N PRO A 170 -6.08 -27.53 -28.21
CA PRO A 170 -4.68 -27.81 -28.54
C PRO A 170 -3.74 -26.66 -28.12
N PRO A 171 -2.45 -26.96 -27.84
CA PRO A 171 -1.46 -25.94 -27.52
C PRO A 171 -1.27 -25.00 -28.72
N LEU A 172 -1.19 -23.69 -28.45
CA LEU A 172 -0.88 -22.66 -29.45
C LEU A 172 0.62 -22.55 -29.72
N TYR A 173 1.43 -22.97 -28.74
CA TYR A 173 2.88 -22.98 -28.80
C TYR A 173 3.37 -24.43 -28.75
N GLU A 174 4.05 -24.86 -29.81
CA GLU A 174 4.57 -26.22 -29.93
C GLU A 174 5.82 -26.40 -29.05
N SER A 175 5.93 -27.56 -28.40
CA SER A 175 7.15 -27.99 -27.73
C SER A 175 8.20 -28.41 -28.77
N LEU A 176 9.41 -27.84 -28.70
CA LEU A 176 10.54 -28.37 -29.44
C LEU A 176 10.94 -29.76 -28.86
N PRO A 177 11.43 -30.71 -29.68
CA PRO A 177 11.83 -32.02 -29.18
C PRO A 177 12.93 -31.89 -28.11
N GLY A 178 12.61 -32.23 -26.87
CA GLY A 178 13.55 -32.20 -25.74
C GLY A 178 13.52 -30.94 -24.86
N SER A 179 12.65 -29.95 -25.13
CA SER A 179 12.45 -28.81 -24.23
C SER A 179 10.99 -28.68 -23.77
N LEU A 180 10.79 -28.15 -22.55
CA LEU A 180 9.47 -27.70 -22.08
C LEU A 180 8.88 -26.68 -23.07
N VAL A 181 7.55 -26.64 -23.20
CA VAL A 181 6.84 -25.66 -24.05
C VAL A 181 7.25 -24.25 -23.62
N ARG A 182 7.73 -23.43 -24.55
CA ARG A 182 8.18 -22.06 -24.26
C ARG A 182 7.18 -21.04 -24.76
N VAL A 183 6.39 -20.49 -23.84
CA VAL A 183 5.45 -19.41 -24.16
C VAL A 183 6.17 -18.06 -24.00
N PRO A 184 6.17 -17.17 -25.01
CA PRO A 184 6.90 -15.91 -24.91
C PRO A 184 6.29 -14.97 -23.85
N ILE A 185 7.15 -14.28 -23.08
CA ILE A 185 6.72 -13.31 -22.05
C ILE A 185 5.76 -12.25 -22.62
N SER A 186 5.98 -11.82 -23.87
CA SER A 186 5.12 -10.84 -24.56
C SER A 186 3.67 -11.30 -24.71
N SER A 187 3.41 -12.61 -24.69
CA SER A 187 2.06 -13.17 -24.76
C SER A 187 1.44 -13.42 -23.39
N ILE A 188 2.26 -13.66 -22.36
CA ILE A 188 1.79 -13.85 -20.98
C ILE A 188 1.50 -12.50 -20.31
N LEU A 189 2.34 -11.49 -20.55
CA LEU A 189 2.28 -10.20 -19.88
C LEU A 189 0.92 -9.49 -20.03
N PRO A 190 0.30 -9.39 -21.24
CA PRO A 190 -0.99 -8.73 -21.39
C PRO A 190 -2.11 -9.39 -20.60
N GLN A 191 -2.01 -10.70 -20.33
CA GLN A 191 -3.04 -11.44 -19.61
C GLN A 191 -3.10 -11.10 -18.13
N VAL A 192 -1.98 -10.70 -17.51
CA VAL A 192 -1.88 -10.40 -16.06
C VAL A 192 -1.64 -8.91 -15.78
N GLN A 193 -1.51 -8.11 -16.84
CA GLN A 193 -1.16 -6.69 -16.76
C GLN A 193 -2.23 -5.86 -16.06
N LEU A 194 -3.51 -6.17 -16.27
CA LEU A 194 -4.60 -5.38 -15.70
C LEU A 194 -4.64 -5.50 -14.17
N GLU A 195 -4.44 -6.71 -13.64
CA GLU A 195 -4.32 -6.96 -12.20
C GLU A 195 -3.13 -6.21 -11.60
N ALA A 196 -1.98 -6.24 -12.29
CA ALA A 196 -0.77 -5.56 -11.86
C ALA A 196 -0.93 -4.02 -11.84
N ILE A 197 -1.56 -3.45 -12.86
CA ILE A 197 -1.82 -1.99 -12.94
C ILE A 197 -2.82 -1.57 -11.86
N LEU A 198 -3.93 -2.30 -11.68
CA LEU A 198 -4.94 -1.98 -10.66
C LEU A 198 -4.37 -2.07 -9.24
N TRP A 199 -3.56 -3.09 -8.97
CA TRP A 199 -2.82 -3.20 -7.72
C TRP A 199 -1.86 -2.03 -7.54
N GLY A 200 -1.08 -1.70 -8.58
CA GLY A 200 -0.14 -0.57 -8.55
C GLY A 200 -0.81 0.79 -8.35
N LEU A 201 -1.97 1.01 -8.98
CA LEU A 201 -2.84 2.17 -8.76
C LEU A 201 -3.26 2.25 -7.29
N GLY A 202 -3.70 1.14 -6.70
CA GLY A 202 -3.98 1.07 -5.27
C GLY A 202 -2.78 1.47 -4.41
N THR A 203 -1.57 1.02 -4.77
CA THR A 203 -0.36 1.42 -4.03
C THR A 203 -0.02 2.90 -4.18
N ALA A 204 -0.42 3.57 -5.26
CA ALA A 204 -0.24 5.02 -5.43
C ALA A 204 -1.27 5.79 -4.59
N LEU A 205 -2.51 5.31 -4.55
CA LEU A 205 -3.56 5.86 -3.67
C LEU A 205 -3.19 5.73 -2.19
N GLY A 206 -2.53 4.64 -1.81
CA GLY A 206 -2.06 4.42 -0.45
C GLY A 206 -0.94 5.37 0.01
N GLU A 207 -0.31 6.14 -0.88
CA GLU A 207 0.66 7.20 -0.52
C GLU A 207 0.03 8.57 -0.29
N LEU A 208 -1.26 8.72 -0.60
CA LEU A 208 -1.96 9.99 -0.39
C LEU A 208 -2.01 10.39 1.09
N PRO A 209 -2.28 9.48 2.06
CA PRO A 209 -2.27 9.83 3.48
C PRO A 209 -0.96 10.48 3.95
N PRO A 210 0.24 9.87 3.78
CA PRO A 210 1.48 10.51 4.24
C PRO A 210 1.75 11.84 3.53
N TYR A 211 1.41 11.98 2.25
CA TYR A 211 1.54 13.26 1.53
C TYR A 211 0.67 14.38 2.12
N PHE A 212 -0.60 14.10 2.43
CA PHE A 212 -1.49 15.11 3.01
C PHE A 212 -1.14 15.42 4.47
N ILE A 213 -0.74 14.42 5.25
CA ILE A 213 -0.29 14.59 6.64
C ILE A 213 0.94 15.49 6.69
N SER A 214 1.99 15.17 5.93
CA SER A 214 3.22 15.97 5.95
C SER A 214 3.02 17.38 5.36
N ARG A 215 2.10 17.53 4.41
CA ARG A 215 1.70 18.86 3.89
C ARG A 215 0.93 19.69 4.91
N ALA A 216 0.06 19.07 5.68
CA ALA A 216 -0.62 19.78 6.78
C ALA A 216 0.39 20.19 7.85
N ALA A 217 1.31 19.30 8.22
CA ALA A 217 2.37 19.58 9.20
C ALA A 217 3.30 20.72 8.76
N SER A 218 3.68 20.77 7.48
CA SER A 218 4.52 21.86 6.96
C SER A 218 3.80 23.21 6.96
N LEU A 219 2.51 23.24 6.61
CA LEU A 219 1.68 24.45 6.67
C LEU A 219 1.45 24.94 8.11
N SER A 220 1.37 24.03 9.08
CA SER A 220 1.21 24.36 10.50
C SER A 220 2.50 24.81 11.18
N GLY A 221 3.65 24.81 10.49
CA GLY A 221 4.95 25.20 11.06
C GLY A 221 5.46 24.26 12.17
N SER A 222 4.80 23.10 12.37
CA SER A 222 5.20 22.11 13.36
C SER A 222 6.40 21.34 12.86
N LYS A 223 7.59 21.81 13.22
CA LYS A 223 8.88 21.13 13.02
C LYS A 223 8.98 19.77 13.75
N LEU A 224 7.97 19.44 14.57
CA LEU A 224 7.97 18.37 15.58
C LEU A 224 7.94 16.94 15.02
N GLU A 225 7.54 16.70 13.77
CA GLU A 225 7.64 15.35 13.17
C GLU A 225 9.02 15.05 12.55
N MET A 226 9.89 16.05 12.40
CA MET A 226 11.24 15.85 11.86
C MET A 226 12.13 15.06 12.84
N GLU A 227 11.88 15.19 14.15
CA GLU A 227 12.61 14.47 15.20
C GLU A 227 12.15 13.01 15.35
N GLU A 228 10.85 12.71 15.23
CA GLU A 228 10.35 11.33 15.21
C GLU A 228 10.71 10.58 13.92
N PHE A 229 10.76 11.28 12.78
CA PHE A 229 11.23 10.71 11.51
C PHE A 229 12.73 10.35 11.54
N ASN A 230 13.54 11.10 12.28
CA ASN A 230 14.95 10.80 12.53
C ASN A 230 15.15 9.70 13.59
N ALA A 231 14.19 9.49 14.50
CA ALA A 231 14.30 8.51 15.58
C ALA A 231 13.81 7.09 15.21
N ALA A 232 13.00 6.94 14.16
CA ALA A 232 12.32 5.67 13.84
C ALA A 232 13.18 4.59 13.15
N SER A 233 14.52 4.68 13.16
CA SER A 233 15.37 3.62 12.56
C SER A 233 16.68 3.39 13.32
N PRO A 234 16.66 2.71 14.49
CA PRO A 234 17.85 2.10 15.05
C PRO A 234 17.96 0.65 14.55
N GLU A 235 18.37 0.46 13.30
CA GLU A 235 18.95 -0.81 12.85
C GLU A 235 20.33 -0.51 12.23
N ASP A 236 21.37 -0.89 12.95
CA ASP A 236 22.77 -0.70 12.60
C ASP A 236 23.14 -1.58 11.38
N GLY A 237 23.21 -0.96 10.20
CA GLY A 237 23.62 -1.64 8.97
C GLY A 237 24.11 -0.67 7.90
N PHE A 238 25.04 -1.13 7.05
CA PHE A 238 25.63 -0.33 5.96
C PHE A 238 24.58 0.30 5.01
N LEU A 239 23.47 -0.41 4.77
CA LEU A 239 22.34 0.10 3.98
C LEU A 239 21.61 1.27 4.67
N SER A 240 21.53 1.28 6.00
CA SER A 240 20.88 2.35 6.77
C SER A 240 21.67 3.67 6.67
N ALA A 241 23.01 3.59 6.72
CA ALA A 241 23.89 4.75 6.54
C ALA A 241 23.76 5.37 5.13
N TYR A 242 23.71 4.53 4.09
CA TYR A 242 23.54 4.99 2.70
C TYR A 242 22.15 5.60 2.47
N VAL A 243 21.10 4.96 3.00
CA VAL A 243 19.73 5.50 2.96
C VAL A 243 19.64 6.84 3.70
N ASN A 244 20.30 6.97 4.87
CA ASN A 244 20.36 8.24 5.61
C ASN A 244 21.16 9.31 4.86
N GLN A 245 22.23 8.96 4.16
CA GLN A 245 22.98 9.88 3.31
C GLN A 245 22.13 10.38 2.13
N ILE A 246 21.36 9.49 1.49
CA ILE A 246 20.38 9.87 0.45
C ILE A 246 19.29 10.76 1.03
N LYS A 247 18.75 10.44 2.21
CA LYS A 247 17.76 11.28 2.92
C LYS A 247 18.30 12.69 3.15
N CYS A 248 19.48 12.82 3.76
CA CYS A 248 20.12 14.10 4.02
C CYS A 248 20.41 14.88 2.74
N TRP A 249 20.91 14.21 1.70
CA TRP A 249 21.16 14.84 0.41
C TRP A 249 19.86 15.37 -0.21
N LEU A 250 18.81 14.56 -0.23
CA LEU A 250 17.51 14.90 -0.80
C LEU A 250 16.78 16.01 -0.02
N LEU A 251 16.93 16.05 1.31
CA LEU A 251 16.45 17.15 2.16
C LEU A 251 17.19 18.46 1.89
N THR A 252 18.51 18.39 1.68
CA THR A 252 19.35 19.56 1.41
C THR A 252 19.17 20.07 -0.04
N HIS A 253 18.84 19.18 -0.97
CA HIS A 253 18.63 19.47 -2.40
C HIS A 253 17.15 19.49 -2.82
N SER A 254 16.24 19.90 -1.92
CA SER A 254 14.79 19.92 -2.16
C SER A 254 14.35 20.72 -3.40
N GLN A 255 15.14 21.70 -3.83
CA GLN A 255 14.92 22.47 -5.06
C GLN A 255 14.95 21.62 -6.34
N TYR A 256 15.51 20.40 -6.29
CA TYR A 256 15.60 19.46 -7.41
C TYR A 256 14.52 18.36 -7.40
N LEU A 257 13.51 18.45 -6.52
CA LEU A 257 12.34 17.55 -6.53
C LEU A 257 11.41 17.87 -7.71
N ASN A 258 11.90 17.53 -8.90
CA ASN A 258 11.18 17.59 -10.15
C ASN A 258 10.36 16.33 -10.39
N PHE A 259 9.47 16.39 -11.38
CA PHE A 259 8.59 15.28 -11.74
C PHE A 259 9.38 13.99 -11.96
N LEU A 260 10.51 14.06 -12.67
CA LEU A 260 11.40 12.93 -12.92
C LEU A 260 12.03 12.38 -11.64
N THR A 261 12.45 13.23 -10.72
CA THR A 261 13.02 12.81 -9.42
C THR A 261 11.98 12.03 -8.61
N ILE A 262 10.74 12.54 -8.56
CA ILE A 262 9.63 11.87 -7.86
C ILE A 262 9.29 10.54 -8.55
N LEU A 263 9.29 10.52 -9.89
CA LEU A 263 9.03 9.32 -10.67
C LEU A 263 10.08 8.22 -10.39
N VAL A 264 11.36 8.58 -10.38
CA VAL A 264 12.45 7.64 -10.07
C VAL A 264 12.31 7.12 -8.63
N LEU A 265 12.08 8.00 -7.66
CA LEU A 265 11.86 7.59 -6.26
C LEU A 265 10.66 6.66 -6.10
N ALA A 266 9.56 6.92 -6.81
CA ALA A 266 8.36 6.09 -6.78
C ALA A 266 8.54 4.73 -7.50
N SER A 267 9.50 4.63 -8.43
CA SER A 267 9.75 3.43 -9.24
C SER A 267 10.62 2.39 -8.53
N VAL A 268 11.40 2.78 -7.50
CA VAL A 268 12.33 1.87 -6.82
C VAL A 268 11.63 1.02 -5.75
N PRO A 269 11.80 -0.31 -5.74
CA PRO A 269 11.22 -1.18 -4.71
C PRO A 269 11.99 -1.12 -3.37
N ASN A 270 11.45 -0.35 -2.40
CA ASN A 270 11.74 -0.33 -0.94
C ASN A 270 13.19 0.09 -0.51
N PRO A 271 13.44 0.87 0.57
CA PRO A 271 12.59 1.60 1.53
C PRO A 271 12.44 3.11 1.24
N LEU A 272 12.90 3.59 0.09
CA LEU A 272 12.74 4.99 -0.36
C LEU A 272 11.28 5.38 -0.66
N PHE A 273 10.39 4.39 -0.57
CA PHE A 273 9.02 4.40 -1.03
C PHE A 273 8.11 5.32 -0.19
N ASP A 274 8.06 5.13 1.14
CA ASP A 274 7.25 5.98 2.03
C ASP A 274 7.81 7.41 2.20
N LEU A 275 9.06 7.61 1.83
CA LEU A 275 9.75 8.87 1.93
C LEU A 275 9.27 9.88 0.89
N ALA A 276 8.93 9.41 -0.31
CA ALA A 276 8.52 10.28 -1.41
C ALA A 276 7.25 11.06 -1.07
N GLY A 277 6.23 10.39 -0.50
CA GLY A 277 4.99 11.02 -0.05
C GLY A 277 5.23 12.08 1.03
N ILE A 278 5.96 11.71 2.09
CA ILE A 278 6.28 12.60 3.20
C ILE A 278 7.04 13.84 2.70
N MET A 279 8.10 13.64 1.91
CA MET A 279 8.91 14.75 1.39
C MET A 279 8.12 15.66 0.45
N CYS A 280 7.35 15.08 -0.49
CA CYS A 280 6.56 15.88 -1.41
C CYS A 280 5.54 16.75 -0.69
N GLY A 281 4.90 16.24 0.37
CA GLY A 281 4.00 17.04 1.19
C GLY A 281 4.72 18.10 2.00
N GLN A 282 5.86 17.78 2.62
CA GLN A 282 6.66 18.72 3.40
C GLN A 282 7.18 19.90 2.57
N PHE A 283 7.65 19.63 1.36
CA PHE A 283 8.13 20.66 0.43
C PHE A 283 7.02 21.36 -0.37
N GLY A 284 5.75 21.02 -0.11
CA GLY A 284 4.61 21.70 -0.73
C GLY A 284 4.48 21.46 -2.23
N ILE A 285 4.97 20.34 -2.75
CA ILE A 285 4.86 19.98 -4.17
C ILE A 285 3.39 19.90 -4.58
N PRO A 286 2.97 20.42 -5.76
CA PRO A 286 1.59 20.32 -6.23
C PRO A 286 1.10 18.88 -6.30
N PHE A 287 -0.16 18.66 -5.89
CA PHE A 287 -0.77 17.33 -5.80
C PHE A 287 -0.66 16.55 -7.12
N TRP A 288 -1.02 17.16 -8.25
CA TRP A 288 -0.99 16.49 -9.55
C TRP A 288 0.40 16.10 -10.02
N LYS A 289 1.43 16.90 -9.68
CA LYS A 289 2.84 16.58 -10.01
C LYS A 289 3.30 15.36 -9.23
N PHE A 290 2.95 15.29 -7.95
CA PHE A 290 3.22 14.14 -7.09
C PHE A 290 2.43 12.91 -7.54
N PHE A 291 1.10 13.01 -7.60
CA PHE A 291 0.21 11.88 -7.87
C PHE A 291 0.44 11.25 -9.24
N LEU A 292 0.68 12.04 -10.29
CA LEU A 292 0.94 11.48 -11.61
C LEU A 292 2.31 10.81 -11.67
N ALA A 293 3.33 11.39 -11.03
CA ALA A 293 4.66 10.77 -10.95
C ALA A 293 4.62 9.45 -10.18
N THR A 294 3.90 9.41 -9.05
CA THR A 294 3.74 8.18 -8.26
C THR A 294 2.89 7.15 -8.98
N LEU A 295 1.81 7.55 -9.65
CA LEU A 295 0.98 6.65 -10.45
C LEU A 295 1.79 5.99 -11.56
N ILE A 296 2.55 6.75 -12.35
CA ILE A 296 3.37 6.18 -13.44
C ILE A 296 4.48 5.30 -12.85
N GLY A 297 5.20 5.78 -11.83
CA GLY A 297 6.30 5.04 -11.23
C GLY A 297 5.86 3.71 -10.62
N LYS A 298 4.66 3.67 -10.04
CA LYS A 298 4.17 2.48 -9.34
C LYS A 298 3.32 1.59 -10.19
N ALA A 299 2.28 2.14 -10.82
CA ALA A 299 1.28 1.36 -11.53
C ALA A 299 1.77 0.88 -12.89
N LEU A 300 2.76 1.57 -13.46
CA LEU A 300 3.40 1.17 -14.70
C LEU A 300 4.80 0.64 -14.41
N ILE A 301 5.76 1.46 -13.98
CA ILE A 301 7.18 1.04 -13.99
C ILE A 301 7.45 -0.09 -12.98
N LYS A 302 7.21 0.15 -11.70
CA LYS A 302 7.52 -0.81 -10.61
C LYS A 302 6.77 -2.12 -10.78
N THR A 303 5.46 -2.07 -10.99
CA THR A 303 4.62 -3.27 -11.14
C THR A 303 4.98 -4.07 -12.38
N HIS A 304 5.28 -3.43 -13.51
CA HIS A 304 5.73 -4.15 -14.71
C HIS A 304 7.08 -4.82 -14.47
N ILE A 305 8.04 -4.15 -13.84
CA ILE A 305 9.34 -4.77 -13.48
C ILE A 305 9.11 -6.01 -12.59
N GLN A 306 8.28 -5.89 -11.55
CA GLN A 306 7.94 -6.99 -10.66
C GLN A 306 7.20 -8.14 -11.39
N THR A 307 6.30 -7.81 -12.30
CA THR A 307 5.52 -8.80 -13.07
C THR A 307 6.40 -9.57 -14.04
N VAL A 308 7.22 -8.85 -14.82
CA VAL A 308 8.17 -9.46 -15.76
C VAL A 308 9.15 -10.36 -15.01
N PHE A 309 9.64 -9.95 -13.84
CA PHE A 309 10.50 -10.78 -13.00
C PHE A 309 9.85 -12.12 -12.62
N ILE A 310 8.60 -12.11 -12.14
CA ILE A 310 7.88 -13.34 -11.78
C ILE A 310 7.61 -14.23 -13.00
N ILE A 311 7.16 -13.65 -14.13
CA ILE A 311 6.93 -14.42 -15.35
C ILE A 311 8.24 -15.09 -15.79
N SER A 312 9.34 -14.34 -15.77
CA SER A 312 10.64 -14.83 -16.25
C SER A 312 11.21 -15.93 -15.34
N LEU A 313 10.96 -15.84 -14.03
CA LEU A 313 11.29 -16.91 -13.07
C LEU A 313 10.49 -18.19 -13.32
N CYS A 314 9.20 -18.07 -13.60
CA CYS A 314 8.33 -19.22 -13.83
C CYS A 314 8.47 -19.84 -15.24
N ASN A 315 8.99 -19.08 -16.21
CA ASN A 315 9.13 -19.47 -17.62
C ASN A 315 10.52 -20.07 -17.95
N ASN A 316 11.41 -20.29 -16.97
CA ASN A 316 12.83 -20.66 -17.17
C ASN A 316 13.66 -19.64 -17.99
N GLN A 317 13.04 -18.66 -18.64
CA GLN A 317 13.68 -17.65 -19.49
C GLN A 317 14.63 -16.74 -18.72
N LEU A 318 14.38 -16.46 -17.44
CA LEU A 318 15.31 -15.70 -16.62
C LEU A 318 16.60 -16.48 -16.36
N LEU A 319 16.51 -17.78 -16.08
CA LEU A 319 17.68 -18.61 -15.79
C LEU A 319 18.57 -18.75 -17.01
N GLU A 320 17.97 -18.98 -18.19
CA GLU A 320 18.73 -19.00 -19.45
C GLU A 320 19.35 -17.64 -19.79
N TRP A 321 18.64 -16.53 -19.55
CA TRP A 321 19.20 -15.19 -19.77
C TRP A 321 20.32 -14.86 -18.77
N LEU A 322 20.17 -15.22 -17.50
CA LEU A 322 21.20 -15.06 -16.46
C LEU A 322 22.42 -15.95 -16.71
N GLU A 323 22.22 -17.16 -17.23
CA GLU A 323 23.32 -18.08 -17.55
C GLU A 323 24.08 -17.67 -18.82
N ASN A 324 23.41 -17.08 -19.82
CA ASN A 324 24.04 -16.76 -21.10
C ASN A 324 24.52 -15.29 -21.22
N GLU A 325 23.69 -14.32 -20.84
CA GLU A 325 23.96 -12.88 -21.07
C GLU A 325 24.58 -12.20 -19.83
N LEU A 326 24.14 -12.58 -18.62
CA LEU A 326 24.69 -11.95 -17.41
C LEU A 326 26.15 -12.32 -17.18
N ILE A 327 26.60 -13.51 -17.59
CA ILE A 327 28.04 -13.89 -17.56
C ILE A 327 28.87 -12.93 -18.43
N TRP A 328 28.35 -12.53 -19.60
CA TRP A 328 29.02 -11.61 -20.51
C TRP A 328 29.08 -10.18 -19.96
N VAL A 329 27.97 -9.67 -19.41
CA VAL A 329 27.90 -8.31 -18.84
C VAL A 329 28.70 -8.19 -17.53
N LEU A 330 28.68 -9.22 -16.67
CA LEU A 330 29.46 -9.23 -15.42
C LEU A 330 30.94 -9.47 -15.62
N GLY A 331 31.37 -10.00 -16.77
CA GLY A 331 32.78 -10.11 -17.13
C GLY A 331 33.51 -8.76 -17.20
N LEU A 332 32.76 -7.65 -17.29
CA LEU A 332 33.28 -6.28 -17.26
C LEU A 332 33.53 -5.72 -15.85
N PHE A 333 32.95 -6.30 -14.79
CA PHE A 333 33.07 -5.78 -13.42
C PHE A 333 33.76 -6.79 -12.49
N PRO A 334 35.00 -6.53 -12.03
CA PRO A 334 35.70 -7.45 -11.15
C PRO A 334 34.98 -7.53 -9.78
N GLY A 335 34.55 -8.74 -9.39
CA GLY A 335 33.98 -9.03 -8.07
C GLY A 335 32.54 -9.58 -8.05
N LEU A 336 31.74 -9.35 -9.09
CA LEU A 336 30.41 -9.94 -9.23
C LEU A 336 30.38 -11.46 -9.61
N PRO A 337 31.40 -12.07 -10.26
CA PRO A 337 31.37 -13.50 -10.61
C PRO A 337 31.24 -14.46 -9.42
N SER A 338 31.67 -14.06 -8.22
CA SER A 338 31.58 -14.89 -7.01
C SER A 338 30.17 -14.91 -6.39
N VAL A 339 29.36 -13.86 -6.60
CA VAL A 339 28.00 -13.72 -6.05
C VAL A 339 26.96 -14.39 -6.95
N LEU A 340 27.22 -14.42 -8.26
CA LEU A 340 26.33 -14.93 -9.29
C LEU A 340 25.88 -16.40 -9.09
N PRO A 341 26.76 -17.39 -8.83
CA PRO A 341 26.33 -18.78 -8.66
C PRO A 341 25.44 -18.97 -7.42
N ASN A 342 25.67 -18.21 -6.34
CA ASN A 342 24.84 -18.23 -5.14
C ASN A 342 23.46 -17.62 -5.40
N LEU A 343 23.39 -16.55 -6.20
CA LEU A 343 22.13 -15.95 -6.65
C LEU A 343 21.32 -16.93 -7.50
N ILE A 344 21.95 -17.57 -8.50
CA ILE A 344 21.32 -18.57 -9.37
C ILE A 344 20.78 -19.75 -8.53
N ALA A 345 21.57 -20.27 -7.58
CA ALA A 345 21.13 -21.34 -6.69
C ALA A 345 19.91 -20.95 -5.85
N LYS A 346 19.88 -19.74 -5.27
CA LYS A 346 18.72 -19.22 -4.54
C LYS A 346 17.50 -19.05 -5.42
N LEU A 347 17.66 -18.55 -6.65
CA LEU A 347 16.57 -18.40 -7.61
C LEU A 347 15.99 -19.77 -8.01
N ARG A 348 16.83 -20.78 -8.26
CA ARG A 348 16.39 -22.17 -8.51
C ARG A 348 15.65 -22.76 -7.31
N MET A 349 16.08 -22.51 -6.08
CA MET A 349 15.36 -22.94 -4.87
C MET A 349 13.98 -22.27 -4.75
N VAL A 350 13.91 -20.96 -5.00
CA VAL A 350 12.64 -20.22 -4.99
C VAL A 350 11.71 -20.75 -6.08
N GLN A 351 12.24 -20.97 -7.28
CA GLN A 351 11.52 -21.53 -8.40
C GLN A 351 10.95 -22.92 -8.08
N GLN A 352 11.78 -23.83 -7.57
CA GLN A 352 11.32 -25.15 -7.12
C GLN A 352 10.23 -25.02 -6.05
N LYS A 353 10.33 -24.09 -5.11
CA LYS A 353 9.28 -23.88 -4.12
C LYS A 353 7.93 -23.47 -4.73
N TYR A 354 7.95 -22.66 -5.80
CA TYR A 354 6.75 -22.28 -6.55
C TYR A 354 6.21 -23.39 -7.46
N LEU A 355 7.09 -24.25 -8.00
CA LEU A 355 6.70 -25.37 -8.87
C LEU A 355 6.24 -26.61 -8.08
N SER A 356 6.83 -26.85 -6.90
CA SER A 356 6.56 -28.01 -6.04
C SER A 356 5.39 -27.80 -5.08
N THR A 357 4.78 -26.61 -5.04
CA THR A 357 3.52 -26.43 -4.30
C THR A 357 2.41 -27.01 -5.15
N PRO A 358 1.81 -28.16 -4.79
CA PRO A 358 0.71 -28.70 -5.55
C PRO A 358 -0.43 -27.69 -5.52
N VAL A 359 -1.03 -27.40 -6.67
CA VAL A 359 -2.44 -26.99 -6.68
C VAL A 359 -3.17 -28.07 -5.88
N PRO A 360 -3.88 -27.74 -4.78
CA PRO A 360 -4.48 -28.76 -3.95
C PRO A 360 -5.59 -29.45 -4.75
N GLU A 361 -5.27 -30.60 -5.34
CA GLU A 361 -6.23 -31.58 -5.82
C GLU A 361 -7.04 -32.09 -4.62
N PRO A 362 -8.38 -32.18 -4.72
CA PRO A 362 -9.17 -32.85 -3.73
C PRO A 362 -9.18 -34.35 -4.07
N THR A 363 -8.09 -35.06 -3.83
CA THR A 363 -8.17 -36.52 -3.69
C THR A 363 -8.31 -36.85 -2.22
N LEU A 364 -9.45 -37.43 -1.90
CA LEU A 364 -9.72 -38.08 -0.62
C LEU A 364 -8.53 -39.00 -0.27
N THR A 365 -8.16 -39.00 1.01
CA THR A 365 -7.13 -39.80 1.68
C THR A 365 -5.67 -39.34 1.53
N ASP A 366 -5.24 -38.36 2.36
CA ASP A 366 -4.06 -38.55 3.23
C ASP A 366 -3.99 -37.47 4.34
N GLY A 367 -3.79 -37.91 5.58
CA GLY A 367 -3.92 -37.09 6.81
C GLY A 367 -2.75 -36.13 7.09
N ARG A 368 -1.72 -36.05 6.24
CA ARG A 368 -0.49 -35.27 6.52
C ARG A 368 -0.40 -33.90 5.84
N ALA A 369 -1.04 -33.69 4.68
CA ALA A 369 -0.98 -32.40 3.97
C ALA A 369 -1.81 -31.28 4.62
N LYS A 370 -2.75 -31.64 5.52
CA LYS A 370 -3.64 -30.69 6.20
C LYS A 370 -2.95 -29.89 7.32
N GLN A 371 -1.79 -30.34 7.81
CA GLN A 371 -1.15 -29.75 8.99
C GLN A 371 -0.26 -28.53 8.66
N TRP A 372 0.37 -28.49 7.49
CA TRP A 372 1.27 -27.39 7.09
C TRP A 372 0.53 -26.16 6.52
N ASN A 373 -0.59 -26.35 5.82
CA ASN A 373 -1.40 -25.23 5.31
C ASN A 373 -2.24 -24.56 6.40
N LEU A 374 -2.68 -25.30 7.42
CA LEU A 374 -3.47 -24.70 8.49
C LEU A 374 -2.59 -23.90 9.46
N SER A 375 -1.37 -24.36 9.76
CA SER A 375 -0.51 -23.68 10.75
C SER A 375 0.12 -22.40 10.21
N VAL A 376 0.71 -22.42 9.02
CA VAL A 376 1.39 -21.23 8.45
C VAL A 376 0.36 -20.15 8.11
N THR A 377 -0.78 -20.51 7.50
CA THR A 377 -1.85 -19.54 7.23
C THR A 377 -2.52 -19.04 8.50
N MET A 378 -2.71 -19.87 9.54
CA MET A 378 -3.21 -19.39 10.84
C MET A 378 -2.21 -18.47 11.53
N ILE A 379 -0.93 -18.84 11.60
CA ILE A 379 0.12 -17.99 12.17
C ILE A 379 0.16 -16.66 11.43
N TRP A 380 0.09 -16.68 10.10
CA TRP A 380 0.09 -15.48 9.29
C TRP A 380 -1.17 -14.61 9.51
N ASN A 381 -2.35 -15.23 9.60
CA ASN A 381 -3.59 -14.52 9.93
C ASN A 381 -3.56 -13.93 11.34
N ILE A 382 -2.95 -14.62 12.30
CA ILE A 382 -2.74 -14.12 13.66
C ILE A 382 -1.80 -12.92 13.64
N VAL A 383 -0.68 -13.00 12.92
CA VAL A 383 0.27 -11.89 12.78
C VAL A 383 -0.40 -10.69 12.13
N ILE A 384 -1.13 -10.87 11.02
CA ILE A 384 -1.90 -9.80 10.38
C ILE A 384 -2.93 -9.22 11.35
N GLY A 385 -3.68 -10.08 12.06
CA GLY A 385 -4.65 -9.65 13.07
C GLY A 385 -4.02 -8.80 14.16
N LEU A 386 -2.86 -9.21 14.69
CA LEU A 386 -2.12 -8.49 15.73
C LEU A 386 -1.61 -7.14 15.22
N VAL A 387 -1.11 -7.10 13.98
CA VAL A 387 -0.71 -5.87 13.30
C VAL A 387 -1.91 -4.93 13.12
N LEU A 388 -3.04 -5.43 12.60
CA LEU A 388 -4.27 -4.64 12.42
C LEU A 388 -4.82 -4.09 13.74
N VAL A 389 -4.82 -4.90 14.80
CA VAL A 389 -5.21 -4.46 16.14
C VAL A 389 -4.25 -3.38 16.65
N SER A 390 -2.94 -3.54 16.44
CA SER A 390 -1.95 -2.54 16.85
C SER A 390 -2.15 -1.20 16.12
N TYR A 391 -2.46 -1.25 14.82
CA TYR A 391 -2.79 -0.06 14.03
C TYR A 391 -4.10 0.56 14.50
N PHE A 392 -5.13 -0.23 14.76
CA PHE A 392 -6.40 0.25 15.29
C PHE A 392 -6.21 0.99 16.62
N VAL A 393 -5.45 0.40 17.55
CA VAL A 393 -5.11 1.02 18.84
C VAL A 393 -4.38 2.35 18.63
N LYS A 394 -3.42 2.41 17.69
CA LYS A 394 -2.71 3.65 17.35
C LYS A 394 -3.64 4.71 16.77
N ILE A 395 -4.54 4.36 15.84
CA ILE A 395 -5.50 5.29 15.22
C ILE A 395 -6.42 5.89 16.27
N VAL A 396 -7.01 5.04 17.13
CA VAL A 396 -7.91 5.50 18.19
C VAL A 396 -7.18 6.43 19.15
N THR A 397 -5.98 6.03 19.59
CA THR A 397 -5.17 6.83 20.52
C THR A 397 -4.74 8.16 19.91
N ALA A 398 -4.24 8.17 18.66
CA ALA A 398 -3.80 9.37 17.98
C ALA A 398 -4.95 10.37 17.76
N THR A 399 -6.11 9.86 17.35
CA THR A 399 -7.32 10.68 17.11
C THR A 399 -7.84 11.28 18.42
N ALA A 400 -7.90 10.49 19.49
CA ALA A 400 -8.31 10.97 20.82
C ALA A 400 -7.34 12.03 21.37
N LYS A 401 -6.02 11.82 21.20
CA LYS A 401 -4.99 12.80 21.57
C LYS A 401 -5.11 14.09 20.76
N GLY A 402 -5.33 13.99 19.45
CA GLY A 402 -5.54 15.16 18.58
C GLY A 402 -6.71 16.03 19.03
N TYR A 403 -7.85 15.40 19.34
CA TYR A 403 -9.03 16.10 19.84
C TYR A 403 -8.80 16.75 21.22
N LEU A 404 -8.13 16.04 22.14
CA LEU A 404 -7.78 16.61 23.44
C LEU A 404 -6.85 17.82 23.30
N LYS A 405 -5.87 17.74 22.38
CA LYS A 405 -4.93 18.83 22.12
C LYS A 405 -5.65 20.08 21.60
N GLU A 406 -6.62 19.93 20.71
CA GLU A 406 -7.41 21.06 20.19
C GLU A 406 -8.22 21.75 21.33
N GLN A 407 -8.82 20.96 22.23
CA GLN A 407 -9.50 21.51 23.41
C GLN A 407 -8.54 22.26 24.34
N GLN A 408 -7.35 21.71 24.56
CA GLN A 408 -6.31 22.31 25.39
C GLN A 408 -5.77 23.62 24.81
N GLU A 409 -5.62 23.71 23.47
CA GLU A 409 -5.23 24.93 22.77
C GLU A 409 -6.32 26.01 22.84
N LEU A 410 -7.59 25.63 22.77
CA LEU A 410 -8.72 26.54 22.97
C LEU A 410 -8.76 27.08 24.41
N GLU A 411 -8.49 26.25 25.41
CA GLU A 411 -8.40 26.70 26.81
C GLU A 411 -7.25 27.69 27.01
N LEU A 412 -6.06 27.38 26.45
CA LEU A 412 -4.91 28.27 26.50
C LEU A 412 -5.19 29.62 25.81
N THR A 413 -5.84 29.60 24.66
CA THR A 413 -6.21 30.81 23.91
C THR A 413 -7.22 31.65 24.70
N LYS A 414 -8.25 31.03 25.29
CA LYS A 414 -9.21 31.73 26.15
C LYS A 414 -8.55 32.40 27.35
N ARG A 415 -7.62 31.72 28.03
CA ARG A 415 -6.86 32.31 29.15
C ARG A 415 -5.95 33.46 28.69
N LYS A 416 -5.32 33.34 27.53
CA LYS A 416 -4.52 34.43 26.93
C LYS A 416 -5.38 35.63 26.49
N LEU A 417 -6.59 35.41 26.00
CA LEU A 417 -7.52 36.48 25.65
C LEU A 417 -8.04 37.19 26.89
N ALA A 418 -8.36 36.45 27.96
CA ALA A 418 -8.70 37.04 29.26
C ALA A 418 -7.57 37.97 29.76
N LEU A 419 -6.31 37.57 29.56
CA LEU A 419 -5.12 38.37 29.87
C LEU A 419 -4.99 39.66 29.07
N LYS A 420 -5.58 39.74 27.87
CA LYS A 420 -5.56 40.97 27.03
C LYS A 420 -6.71 41.93 27.36
N SER A 421 -7.73 41.45 28.08
CA SER A 421 -8.92 42.22 28.46
C SER A 421 -8.88 42.80 29.89
N THR A 422 -7.97 42.31 30.73
CA THR A 422 -7.60 42.88 32.05
C THR A 422 -6.35 43.74 31.93
#